data_AF-A0A1H0SAH0-F1
#
_entry.id   AF-A0A1H0SAH0-F1
#
_cell.length_a   1.000
_cell.length_b   1.000
_cell.length_c   1.000
_cell.angle_alpha   90.00
_cell.angle_beta   90.00
_cell.angle_gamma   90.00
#
_symmetry.space_group_name_H-M   'P 1'
#
loop_
_entity.id
_entity.type
_entity.pdbx_description
1 polymer ?
#
loop_
_entity_poly.entity_id
_entity_poly.type
_entity_poly.pdbx_seq_one_letter_code
_entity_poly.pdbx_strand_id
1 'polypeptide(L)'
;MALSPQQKRLVQLLSEGYTLRIVRSLINHAPVHAELFCPGNSCVETVQWWRIDKMLRARCVRLDTGNVANATQIVAPGPAALDRSEPGGIGYSLTAPVMPDT
;
A
#
# COMPACT_ATOMS: atom_id res chain seq x y z
N MET A 1 11.73 -12.16 -8.21
CA MET A 1 10.57 -12.86 -8.78
C MET A 1 9.82 -11.90 -9.69
N ALA A 2 9.68 -12.20 -10.99
CA ALA A 2 8.93 -11.34 -11.90
C ALA A 2 7.42 -11.50 -11.69
N LEU A 3 6.69 -10.37 -11.65
CA LEU A 3 5.23 -10.35 -11.64
C LEU A 3 4.68 -10.69 -13.02
N SER A 4 3.62 -11.50 -13.07
CA SER A 4 2.88 -11.77 -14.29
C SER A 4 2.20 -10.50 -14.82
N PRO A 5 1.95 -10.38 -16.14
CA PRO A 5 1.31 -9.19 -16.72
C PRO A 5 -0.05 -8.86 -16.08
N GLN A 6 -0.83 -9.88 -15.71
CA GLN A 6 -2.07 -9.71 -14.95
C GLN A 6 -1.85 -9.07 -13.57
N GLN A 7 -0.76 -9.43 -12.88
CA GLN A 7 -0.43 -8.84 -11.56
C GLN A 7 0.01 -7.38 -11.71
N LYS A 8 0.79 -7.06 -12.74
CA LYS A 8 1.17 -5.67 -13.05
C LYS A 8 -0.05 -4.79 -13.30
N ARG A 9 -1.02 -5.32 -14.07
CA ARG A 9 -2.30 -4.63 -14.32
C ARG A 9 -3.07 -4.37 -13.03
N LEU A 10 -3.16 -5.35 -12.14
CA LEU A 10 -3.82 -5.18 -10.84
C LEU A 10 -3.16 -4.09 -9.98
N VAL A 11 -1.82 -4.06 -9.92
CA VAL A 11 -1.08 -3.02 -9.20
C VAL A 11 -1.37 -1.64 -9.79
N GLN A 12 -1.42 -1.53 -11.11
CA GLN A 12 -1.75 -0.27 -11.79
C GLN A 12 -3.17 0.19 -11.46
N LEU A 13 -4.16 -0.71 -11.49
CA LEU A 13 -5.54 -0.39 -11.12
C LEU A 13 -5.62 0.11 -9.67
N LEU A 14 -4.93 -0.54 -8.74
CA LEU A 14 -4.87 -0.06 -7.36
C LEU A 14 -4.29 1.35 -7.27
N SER A 15 -3.25 1.67 -8.05
CA SER A 15 -2.66 3.01 -8.11
C SER A 15 -3.60 4.05 -8.75
N GLU A 16 -4.51 3.64 -9.63
CA GLU A 16 -5.56 4.48 -10.22
C GLU A 16 -6.72 4.76 -9.25
N GLY A 17 -6.69 4.21 -8.04
CA GLY A 17 -7.71 4.43 -7.01
C GLY A 17 -8.74 3.30 -6.89
N TYR A 18 -8.48 2.15 -7.50
CA TYR A 18 -9.29 0.94 -7.28
C TYR A 18 -8.93 0.31 -5.94
N THR A 19 -9.87 -0.42 -5.35
CA THR A 19 -9.69 -1.10 -4.06
C THR A 19 -10.02 -2.57 -4.18
N LEU A 20 -9.18 -3.43 -3.60
CA LEU A 20 -9.44 -4.87 -3.53
C LEU A 20 -10.02 -5.22 -2.16
N ARG A 21 -11.28 -5.61 -2.09
CA ARG A 21 -11.92 -6.02 -0.83
C ARG A 21 -11.71 -7.50 -0.58
N ILE A 22 -11.20 -7.84 0.60
CA ILE A 22 -10.91 -9.23 0.98
C ILE A 22 -12.22 -9.91 1.39
N VAL A 23 -12.52 -11.04 0.75
CA VAL A 23 -13.63 -11.92 1.10
C VAL A 23 -13.10 -13.12 1.86
N ARG A 24 -13.65 -13.32 3.06
CA ARG A 24 -13.25 -14.39 3.97
C ARG A 24 -14.34 -15.43 4.08
N SER A 25 -13.93 -16.68 4.27
CA SER A 25 -14.87 -17.76 4.57
C SER A 25 -15.47 -17.54 5.95
N LEU A 26 -16.80 -17.67 6.08
CA LEU A 26 -17.51 -17.60 7.36
C LEU A 26 -17.20 -18.77 8.29
N ILE A 27 -16.61 -19.85 7.76
CA ILE A 27 -16.34 -21.09 8.50
C ILE A 27 -14.96 -21.03 9.17
N ASN A 28 -13.94 -20.59 8.43
CA ASN A 28 -12.54 -20.62 8.89
C ASN A 28 -11.95 -19.23 9.11
N HIS A 29 -12.72 -18.16 8.84
CA HIS A 29 -12.24 -16.77 8.81
C HIS A 29 -11.02 -16.51 7.91
N ALA A 30 -10.63 -17.49 7.09
CA ALA A 30 -9.50 -17.41 6.19
C ALA A 30 -9.87 -16.61 4.93
N PRO A 31 -8.95 -15.77 4.41
CA PRO A 31 -9.17 -15.07 3.15
C PRO A 31 -9.16 -16.05 1.98
N VAL A 32 -10.21 -16.02 1.17
CA VAL A 32 -10.43 -16.97 0.07
C VAL A 32 -10.12 -16.32 -1.27
N HIS A 33 -10.65 -15.13 -1.48
CA HIS A 33 -10.43 -14.30 -2.65
C HIS A 33 -10.61 -12.82 -2.27
N ALA A 34 -10.24 -11.92 -3.17
CA ALA A 34 -10.60 -10.52 -3.07
C ALA A 34 -11.35 -10.07 -4.32
N GLU A 35 -12.21 -9.08 -4.15
CA GLU A 35 -13.01 -8.49 -5.21
C GLU A 35 -12.50 -7.08 -5.50
N LEU A 36 -12.23 -6.79 -6.77
CA LEU A 36 -11.76 -5.50 -7.23
C LEU A 36 -12.96 -4.58 -7.42
N PHE A 37 -12.98 -3.48 -6.68
CA PHE A 37 -13.99 -2.43 -6.76
C PHE A 37 -13.42 -1.19 -7.45
N CYS A 38 -14.17 -0.66 -8.42
CA CYS A 38 -13.95 0.67 -8.96
C CYS A 38 -14.24 1.76 -7.91
N PRO A 39 -13.68 2.97 -8.06
CA PRO A 39 -14.10 4.14 -7.28
C PRO A 39 -15.60 4.50 -7.46
N GLY A 40 -16.25 3.96 -8.49
CA GLY A 40 -17.71 4.02 -8.69
C GLY A 40 -18.50 2.87 -8.03
N ASN A 41 -17.89 2.10 -7.14
CA ASN A 41 -18.50 1.01 -6.37
C ASN A 41 -18.98 -0.22 -7.16
N SER A 42 -18.55 -0.38 -8.41
CA SER A 42 -18.83 -1.60 -9.19
C SER A 42 -17.75 -2.66 -8.99
N CYS A 43 -18.17 -3.89 -8.67
CA CYS A 43 -17.28 -5.06 -8.69
C CYS A 43 -16.87 -5.35 -10.13
N VAL A 44 -15.57 -5.32 -10.41
CA VAL A 44 -15.01 -5.49 -11.76
C VAL A 44 -14.52 -6.92 -11.95
N GLU A 45 -13.84 -7.47 -10.96
CA GLU A 45 -13.14 -8.75 -11.08
C GLU A 45 -12.90 -9.40 -9.72
N THR A 46 -12.97 -10.73 -9.66
CA THR A 46 -12.58 -11.52 -8.48
C THR A 46 -11.17 -12.08 -8.65
N VAL A 47 -10.27 -11.78 -7.71
CA VAL A 47 -8.88 -12.22 -7.68
C VAL A 47 -8.67 -13.23 -6.57
N GLN A 48 -8.16 -14.41 -6.92
CA GLN A 48 -7.88 -15.48 -5.96
C GLN A 48 -6.78 -15.11 -4.95
N TRP A 49 -6.93 -15.54 -3.69
CA TRP A 49 -6.02 -15.16 -2.60
C TRP A 49 -4.55 -15.51 -2.87
N TRP A 50 -4.28 -16.66 -3.49
CA TRP A 50 -2.91 -17.07 -3.82
C TRP A 50 -2.17 -16.08 -4.74
N ARG A 51 -2.89 -15.35 -5.61
CA ARG A 51 -2.29 -14.28 -6.44
C ARG A 51 -1.94 -13.05 -5.61
N ILE A 52 -2.80 -12.72 -4.66
CA ILE A 52 -2.63 -11.60 -3.74
C ILE A 52 -1.45 -11.87 -2.82
N ASP A 53 -1.35 -13.07 -2.25
CA ASP A 53 -0.23 -13.50 -1.42
C ASP A 53 1.11 -13.32 -2.16
N LYS A 54 1.18 -13.69 -3.44
CA LYS A 54 2.36 -13.46 -4.28
C LYS A 54 2.68 -11.95 -4.45
N MET A 55 1.66 -11.10 -4.63
CA MET A 55 1.86 -9.65 -4.75
C MET A 55 2.27 -9.01 -3.41
N LEU A 56 1.72 -9.48 -2.29
CA LEU A 56 2.09 -9.06 -0.93
C LEU A 56 3.54 -9.43 -0.62
N ARG A 57 3.96 -10.66 -0.93
CA ARG A 57 5.36 -11.11 -0.80
C ARG A 57 6.31 -10.30 -1.67
N ALA A 58 5.86 -9.90 -2.87
CA ALA A 58 6.61 -9.01 -3.76
C ALA A 58 6.59 -7.54 -3.33
N ARG A 59 5.86 -7.18 -2.24
CA ARG A 59 5.64 -5.82 -1.76
C ARG A 59 5.05 -4.86 -2.80
N CYS A 60 4.29 -5.39 -3.76
CA CYS A 60 3.65 -4.58 -4.81
C CYS A 60 2.25 -4.11 -4.43
N VAL A 61 1.69 -4.62 -3.34
CA VAL A 61 0.40 -4.21 -2.76
C VAL A 61 0.53 -4.22 -1.24
N ARG A 62 -0.35 -3.49 -0.54
CA ARG A 62 -0.38 -3.47 0.92
C ARG A 62 -1.78 -3.73 1.45
N LEU A 63 -1.81 -4.36 2.61
CA LEU A 63 -3.03 -4.48 3.39
C LEU A 63 -3.29 -3.14 4.08
N ASP A 64 -4.53 -2.67 4.05
CA ASP A 64 -4.93 -1.42 4.67
C ASP A 64 -4.57 -1.35 6.16
N THR A 65 -4.88 -2.41 6.90
CA THR A 65 -4.58 -2.53 8.34
C THR A 65 -3.16 -3.05 8.62
N GLY A 66 -2.37 -3.35 7.59
CA GLY A 66 -1.03 -3.95 7.72
C GLY A 66 -0.99 -5.41 8.20
N ASN A 67 -2.09 -5.96 8.72
CA ASN A 67 -2.19 -7.35 9.18
C ASN A 67 -3.28 -8.11 8.41
N VAL A 68 -2.94 -9.29 7.87
CA VAL A 68 -3.86 -10.14 7.10
C VAL A 68 -5.10 -10.56 7.92
N ALA A 69 -4.93 -10.74 9.23
CA ALA A 69 -6.01 -11.14 10.12
C ALA A 69 -7.07 -10.05 10.30
N ASN A 70 -6.71 -8.77 10.16
CA ASN A 70 -7.64 -7.64 10.36
C ASN A 70 -7.96 -6.88 9.07
N ALA A 71 -7.15 -7.05 8.04
CA ALA A 71 -7.32 -6.38 6.77
C ALA A 71 -8.63 -6.77 6.08
N THR A 72 -9.42 -5.77 5.77
CA THR A 72 -10.66 -5.88 4.98
C THR A 72 -10.43 -5.51 3.52
N GLN A 73 -9.37 -4.76 3.24
CA GLN A 73 -9.04 -4.28 1.91
C GLN A 73 -7.52 -4.28 1.65
N ILE A 74 -7.18 -4.37 0.38
CA ILE A 74 -5.83 -4.26 -0.17
C ILE A 74 -5.81 -2.98 -1.00
N VAL A 75 -4.83 -2.16 -0.69
CA VAL A 75 -4.57 -0.89 -1.34
C VAL A 75 -3.26 -0.98 -2.12
N ALA A 76 -3.08 -0.05 -3.07
CA ALA A 76 -1.77 0.16 -3.65
C ALA A 76 -0.77 0.40 -2.51
N PRO A 77 0.51 0.01 -2.67
CA PRO A 77 1.54 0.62 -1.87
C PRO A 77 1.48 2.08 -2.29
N GLY A 78 0.81 2.92 -1.50
CA GLY A 78 0.83 4.36 -1.74
C GLY A 78 2.29 4.76 -1.97
N PRO A 79 2.56 5.79 -2.80
CA PRO A 79 3.91 6.33 -2.89
C PRO A 79 4.33 6.48 -1.45
N ALA A 80 5.33 5.70 -1.03
CA ALA A 80 5.66 5.52 0.37
C ALA A 80 5.56 6.91 0.94
N ALA A 81 4.59 7.13 1.85
CA ALA A 81 4.50 8.36 2.59
C ALA A 81 5.96 8.58 2.94
N LEU A 82 6.53 9.63 2.35
CA LEU A 82 7.87 10.04 2.66
C LEU A 82 7.81 9.98 4.17
N ASP A 83 8.63 9.13 4.77
CA ASP A 83 8.93 9.24 6.18
C ASP A 83 9.76 10.52 6.30
N ARG A 84 9.09 11.64 5.99
CA ARG A 84 9.27 12.94 6.55
C ARG A 84 8.46 12.90 7.84
N SER A 85 8.78 11.94 8.70
CA SER A 85 8.73 12.16 10.13
C SER A 85 9.98 12.98 10.50
N GLU A 86 10.11 14.16 9.90
CA GLU A 86 10.88 15.27 10.44
C GLU A 86 10.00 16.53 10.27
N PRO A 87 8.98 16.70 11.13
CA PRO A 87 8.58 18.02 11.58
C PRO A 87 8.98 18.21 13.05
N GLY A 88 10.21 17.81 13.40
CA GLY A 88 10.91 18.26 14.59
C GLY A 88 11.56 19.60 14.33
N GLY A 89 10.75 20.64 14.14
CA GLY A 89 11.24 22.01 14.16
C GLY A 89 11.81 22.33 15.54
N ILE A 90 13.13 22.38 15.65
CA ILE A 90 13.81 23.27 16.60
C ILE A 90 14.98 23.92 15.87
N GLY A 91 14.82 25.22 15.63
CA GLY A 91 15.90 26.06 15.17
C GLY A 91 17.07 26.05 16.15
N TYR A 92 18.28 26.00 15.61
CA TYR A 92 19.41 26.69 16.19
C TYR A 92 20.27 27.25 15.06
N SER A 93 20.14 28.56 14.93
CA SER A 93 21.18 29.54 14.67
C SER A 93 22.15 29.28 13.52
N LEU A 94 21.90 30.05 12.46
CA LEU A 94 22.94 30.77 11.75
C LEU A 94 23.91 31.40 12.77
N THR A 95 25.11 30.84 12.96
CA THR A 95 26.26 31.63 13.44
C THR A 95 27.36 31.48 12.40
N ALA A 96 27.57 32.57 11.67
CA ALA A 96 28.69 32.72 10.76
C ALA A 96 30.01 32.65 11.55
N PRO A 97 31.14 32.24 10.93
CA PRO A 97 32.45 32.49 11.50
C PRO A 97 32.67 34.01 11.53
N VAL A 98 32.68 34.61 12.72
CA VAL A 98 33.19 35.97 12.92
C VAL A 98 34.72 35.92 12.93
N MET A 99 35.31 36.34 11.83
CA MET A 99 36.65 36.93 11.75
C MET A 99 36.49 38.04 10.71
N PRO A 100 36.74 39.33 11.05
CA PRO A 100 38.12 39.81 11.11
C PRO A 100 38.40 41.00 12.07
N ASP A 101 39.70 41.34 12.12
CA ASP A 101 40.32 42.65 12.46
C ASP A 101 40.91 42.84 13.86
N THR A 102 42.17 42.44 14.04
CA THR A 102 43.30 43.26 14.52
C THR A 102 44.61 42.48 14.35
#